data_AF-A0A7J9UW91-F1
#
_entry.id   AF-A0A7J9UW91-F1
#
_cell.length_a   1.000
_cell.length_b   1.000
_cell.length_c   1.000
_cell.angle_alpha   90.00
_cell.angle_beta   90.00
_cell.angle_gamma   90.00
#
_symmetry.space_group_name_H-M   'P 1'
#
loop_
_entity.id
_entity.type
_entity.pdbx_description
1 polymer ?
#
loop_
_entity_poly.entity_id
_entity_poly.type
_entity_poly.pdbx_seq_one_letter_code
_entity_poly.pdbx_strand_id
1 'polypeptide(L)'
;VVLLLLTANHHDLDLADIERLSVGAPEVGRQVVADGAAVRGAVVLATCNRFEVYLDADADPEEAARAARHAVAEASGASEEDVARLMTPAVGQDAVRHLFEVASGLDSMVVGEREITGQVRRALAAARAEGLTSPLLEATLQHATRTSRQVAVATDLARAGRSVVAVALDLAGARLAHLECEREQRPWPADAHTGPVPTASWSGRRVLLVGTGSYAGASLAALRERGASDVAVWSASGRARAFAESHGVRTAPQDLAAALAAADLVVTCRGTGTPVLDLATVRAGLAARRAAGAEGPVVFVDLALRHDVDPAVAGLDDVVLVDLPTVREHAPAATAGEVARARDIVGEGIRALADDTAERQMDDAVVALRTRVADAVAAELDRLPAEGSVSAEKAAQALRRLAARLVHEPTVRARAAGREGRGAEHLRALEQVLGVAVPAPQDGPPPVATPA
;
A
#
# COMPACT_ATOMS: atom_id res chain seq x y z
N VAL A 1 13.75 -19.94 1.19
CA VAL A 1 12.48 -19.21 0.96
C VAL A 1 12.75 -17.74 0.95
N VAL A 2 12.29 -17.00 -0.06
CA VAL A 2 12.62 -15.57 -0.19
C VAL A 2 11.39 -14.75 -0.60
N LEU A 3 11.15 -13.65 0.13
CA LEU A 3 10.17 -12.65 -0.29
C LEU A 3 10.73 -11.88 -1.49
N LEU A 4 10.02 -11.91 -2.61
CA LEU A 4 10.34 -11.13 -3.81
C LEU A 4 9.28 -10.05 -3.98
N LEU A 5 9.71 -8.88 -4.41
CA LEU A 5 8.86 -7.76 -4.79
C LEU A 5 9.20 -7.38 -6.24
N LEU A 6 8.19 -7.25 -7.09
CA LEU A 6 8.28 -6.47 -8.32
C LEU A 6 7.52 -5.17 -8.10
N THR A 7 8.18 -4.02 -8.26
CA THR A 7 7.57 -2.71 -8.02
C THR A 7 7.67 -1.80 -9.24
N ALA A 8 6.58 -1.12 -9.53
CA ALA A 8 6.48 0.01 -10.43
C ALA A 8 5.89 1.18 -9.63
N ASN A 9 6.61 2.29 -9.53
CA ASN A 9 6.26 3.40 -8.65
C ASN A 9 6.29 4.75 -9.39
N HIS A 10 5.61 5.74 -8.81
CA HIS A 10 5.50 7.10 -9.37
C HIS A 10 6.77 7.97 -9.33
N HIS A 11 7.83 7.56 -8.62
CA HIS A 11 9.11 8.28 -8.64
C HIS A 11 9.83 8.06 -9.97
N ASP A 12 9.73 6.85 -10.52
CA ASP A 12 10.46 6.42 -11.70
C ASP A 12 9.59 6.40 -12.97
N LEU A 13 8.26 6.30 -12.82
CA LEU A 13 7.30 6.10 -13.89
C LEU A 13 6.12 7.08 -13.86
N ASP A 14 5.38 7.10 -14.96
CA ASP A 14 4.14 7.87 -15.06
C ASP A 14 2.94 7.15 -14.51
N LEU A 15 1.92 7.94 -14.15
CA LEU A 15 0.59 7.40 -13.84
C LEU A 15 0.00 6.60 -15.00
N ALA A 16 0.27 6.95 -16.26
CA ALA A 16 -0.20 6.19 -17.41
C ALA A 16 0.38 4.76 -17.43
N ASP A 17 1.67 4.63 -17.16
CA ASP A 17 2.35 3.33 -17.13
C ASP A 17 1.87 2.52 -15.92
N ILE A 18 1.68 3.15 -14.76
CA ILE A 18 1.11 2.51 -13.57
C ILE A 18 -0.35 2.09 -13.80
N GLU A 19 -1.19 2.93 -14.42
CA GLU A 19 -2.58 2.59 -14.78
C GLU A 19 -2.59 1.39 -15.71
N ARG A 20 -1.73 1.39 -16.74
CA ARG A 20 -1.61 0.28 -17.70
C ARG A 20 -1.23 -1.03 -16.99
N LEU A 21 -0.20 -1.02 -16.14
CA LEU A 21 0.21 -2.21 -15.37
C LEU A 21 -0.86 -2.66 -14.36
N SER A 22 -1.67 -1.73 -13.86
CA SER A 22 -2.76 -2.03 -12.92
C SER A 22 -4.00 -2.63 -13.59
N VAL A 23 -4.08 -2.60 -14.93
CA VAL A 23 -5.14 -3.31 -15.67
C VAL A 23 -5.00 -4.81 -15.41
N GLY A 24 -6.10 -5.45 -15.02
CA GLY A 24 -6.09 -6.88 -14.72
C GLY A 24 -5.38 -7.25 -13.42
N ALA A 25 -5.07 -6.30 -12.53
CA ALA A 25 -4.44 -6.58 -11.23
C ALA A 25 -5.06 -7.75 -10.43
N PRO A 26 -6.41 -7.96 -10.40
CA PRO A 26 -7.01 -9.11 -9.73
C PRO A 26 -6.70 -10.48 -10.37
N GLU A 27 -6.23 -10.52 -11.62
CA GLU A 27 -5.89 -11.75 -12.35
C GLU A 27 -4.43 -12.14 -12.17
N VAL A 28 -3.54 -11.16 -12.05
CA VAL A 28 -2.09 -11.37 -11.91
C VAL A 28 -1.77 -12.34 -10.78
N GLY A 29 -2.32 -12.14 -9.58
CA GLY A 29 -2.06 -13.02 -8.44
C GLY A 29 -2.48 -14.49 -8.70
N ARG A 30 -3.60 -14.69 -9.41
CA ARG A 30 -4.09 -16.03 -9.77
C ARG A 30 -3.20 -16.70 -10.79
N GLN A 31 -2.81 -15.98 -11.85
CA GLN A 31 -1.92 -16.50 -12.90
C GLN A 31 -0.57 -16.91 -12.32
N VAL A 32 0.08 -16.04 -11.52
CA VAL A 32 1.41 -16.34 -10.96
C VAL A 32 1.40 -17.58 -10.07
N VAL A 33 0.36 -17.76 -9.25
CA VAL A 33 0.23 -18.94 -8.38
C VAL A 33 -0.17 -20.19 -9.17
N ALA A 34 -0.94 -20.05 -10.25
CA ALA A 34 -1.37 -21.18 -11.08
C ALA A 34 -0.26 -21.70 -12.02
N ASP A 35 0.58 -20.81 -12.56
CA ASP A 35 1.56 -21.14 -13.60
C ASP A 35 2.87 -21.74 -13.06
N GLY A 36 3.15 -21.62 -11.76
CA GLY A 36 4.50 -21.86 -11.24
C GLY A 36 4.58 -22.76 -10.01
N ALA A 37 5.38 -23.82 -10.10
CA ALA A 37 5.91 -24.56 -8.95
C ALA A 37 6.86 -23.71 -8.07
N ALA A 38 7.27 -22.52 -8.53
CA ALA A 38 8.26 -21.66 -7.89
C ALA A 38 7.67 -20.57 -6.95
N VAL A 39 6.34 -20.42 -6.88
CA VAL A 39 5.68 -19.39 -6.07
C VAL A 39 4.63 -20.02 -5.15
N ARG A 40 4.80 -19.87 -3.83
CA ARG A 40 3.84 -20.35 -2.82
C ARG A 40 2.66 -19.42 -2.61
N GLY A 41 2.81 -18.15 -2.98
CA GLY A 41 1.74 -17.17 -2.83
C GLY A 41 2.10 -15.82 -3.42
N ALA A 42 1.07 -15.03 -3.71
CA ALA A 42 1.17 -13.72 -4.32
C ALA A 42 0.18 -12.74 -3.70
N VAL A 43 0.62 -11.49 -3.46
CA VAL A 43 -0.25 -10.37 -3.10
C VAL A 43 0.03 -9.21 -4.05
N VAL A 44 -1.00 -8.74 -4.74
CA VAL A 44 -0.91 -7.60 -5.66
C VAL A 44 -1.44 -6.35 -4.98
N LEU A 45 -0.61 -5.30 -4.89
CA LEU A 45 -0.98 -3.98 -4.41
C LEU A 45 -1.01 -3.02 -5.61
N ALA A 46 -2.21 -2.80 -6.13
CA ALA A 46 -2.48 -1.78 -7.14
C ALA A 46 -3.09 -0.54 -6.47
N THR A 47 -2.41 0.59 -6.61
CA THR A 47 -2.88 1.89 -6.13
C THR A 47 -2.79 2.89 -7.28
N CYS A 48 -3.11 4.16 -7.00
CA CYS A 48 -2.87 5.20 -7.98
C CYS A 48 -1.39 5.56 -8.21
N ASN A 49 -0.50 5.33 -7.24
CA ASN A 49 0.90 5.79 -7.28
C ASN A 49 1.92 4.66 -7.35
N ARG A 50 1.45 3.41 -7.33
CA ARG A 50 2.28 2.21 -7.38
C ARG A 50 1.48 0.99 -7.79
N PHE A 51 2.17 0.11 -8.49
CA PHE A 51 1.76 -1.25 -8.79
C PHE A 51 2.85 -2.20 -8.31
N GLU A 52 2.52 -3.05 -7.35
CA GLU A 52 3.47 -3.92 -6.66
C GLU A 52 2.96 -5.36 -6.60
N VAL A 53 3.85 -6.31 -6.85
CA VAL A 53 3.57 -7.74 -6.75
C VAL A 53 4.53 -8.35 -5.74
N TYR A 54 3.99 -8.73 -4.58
CA TYR A 54 4.71 -9.40 -3.50
C TYR A 54 4.55 -10.92 -3.65
N LEU A 55 5.66 -11.63 -3.79
CA LEU A 55 5.70 -13.06 -4.01
C LEU A 55 6.44 -13.77 -2.88
N ASP A 56 5.91 -14.90 -2.46
CA ASP A 56 6.64 -15.88 -1.67
C ASP A 56 7.28 -16.90 -2.61
N ALA A 57 8.53 -16.66 -2.98
CA ALA A 57 9.26 -17.47 -3.96
C ALA A 57 10.02 -18.63 -3.30
N ASP A 58 10.18 -19.70 -4.06
CA ASP A 58 11.14 -20.77 -3.80
C ASP A 58 12.58 -20.29 -4.07
N ALA A 59 13.53 -21.21 -4.22
CA ALA A 59 14.96 -20.89 -4.19
C ALA A 59 15.47 -20.06 -5.38
N ASP A 60 14.73 -19.92 -6.48
CA ASP A 60 15.11 -19.08 -7.64
C ASP A 60 14.22 -17.82 -7.77
N PRO A 61 14.68 -16.66 -7.28
CA PRO A 61 13.96 -15.39 -7.43
C PRO A 61 13.78 -14.94 -8.88
N GLU A 62 14.68 -15.30 -9.81
CA GLU A 62 14.59 -14.83 -11.19
C GLU A 62 13.49 -15.58 -11.96
N GLU A 63 13.30 -16.86 -11.66
CA GLU A 63 12.18 -17.63 -12.19
C GLU A 63 10.83 -17.08 -11.70
N ALA A 64 10.71 -16.81 -10.39
CA ALA A 64 9.51 -16.19 -9.82
C ALA A 64 9.25 -14.78 -10.40
N ALA A 65 10.31 -13.98 -10.59
CA ALA A 65 10.21 -12.67 -11.22
C ALA A 65 9.72 -12.77 -12.68
N ARG A 66 10.23 -13.74 -13.43
CA ARG A 66 9.82 -13.98 -14.82
C ARG A 66 8.35 -14.39 -14.91
N ALA A 67 7.90 -15.31 -14.06
CA ALA A 67 6.49 -15.71 -14.00
C ALA A 67 5.57 -14.53 -13.67
N ALA A 68 5.96 -13.68 -12.72
CA ALA A 68 5.18 -12.48 -12.40
C ALA A 68 5.18 -11.44 -13.52
N ARG A 69 6.29 -11.22 -14.23
CA ARG A 69 6.32 -10.33 -15.40
C ARG A 69 5.42 -10.84 -16.53
N HIS A 70 5.44 -12.15 -16.78
CA HIS A 70 4.57 -12.78 -17.77
C HIS A 70 3.09 -12.59 -17.44
N ALA A 71 2.67 -12.89 -16.20
CA ALA A 71 1.30 -12.68 -15.74
C ALA A 71 0.86 -11.21 -15.83
N VAL A 72 1.73 -10.27 -15.46
CA VAL A 72 1.45 -8.83 -15.62
C VAL A 72 1.31 -8.45 -17.09
N ALA A 73 2.16 -8.96 -17.97
CA ALA A 73 2.08 -8.70 -19.42
C ALA A 73 0.76 -9.21 -20.00
N GLU A 74 0.36 -10.45 -19.68
CA GLU A 74 -0.92 -11.01 -20.13
C GLU A 74 -2.12 -10.22 -19.61
N ALA A 75 -2.16 -9.90 -18.31
CA ALA A 75 -3.28 -9.21 -17.68
C ALA A 75 -3.43 -7.75 -18.16
N SER A 76 -2.31 -7.07 -18.39
CA SER A 76 -2.29 -5.66 -18.83
C SER A 76 -2.36 -5.47 -20.35
N GLY A 77 -2.07 -6.53 -21.12
CA GLY A 77 -1.88 -6.45 -22.57
C GLY A 77 -0.60 -5.72 -23.00
N ALA A 78 0.33 -5.47 -22.07
CA ALA A 78 1.65 -4.91 -22.36
C ALA A 78 2.62 -5.99 -22.87
N SER A 79 3.70 -5.60 -23.54
CA SER A 79 4.76 -6.55 -23.90
C SER A 79 5.59 -6.93 -22.67
N GLU A 80 6.10 -8.16 -22.62
CA GLU A 80 6.99 -8.59 -21.52
C GLU A 80 8.24 -7.72 -21.39
N GLU A 81 8.76 -7.20 -22.51
CA GLU A 81 9.89 -6.27 -22.53
C GLU A 81 9.54 -4.93 -21.86
N ASP A 82 8.35 -4.42 -22.11
CA ASP A 82 7.87 -3.20 -21.43
C ASP A 82 7.70 -3.45 -19.93
N VAL A 83 7.09 -4.58 -19.53
CA VAL A 83 6.92 -4.91 -18.11
C VAL A 83 8.29 -5.05 -17.42
N ALA A 84 9.25 -5.73 -18.05
CA ALA A 84 10.60 -5.88 -17.51
C ALA A 84 11.35 -4.55 -17.37
N ARG A 85 11.11 -3.59 -18.28
CA ARG A 85 11.69 -2.25 -18.20
C ARG A 85 11.04 -1.39 -17.12
N LEU A 86 9.73 -1.55 -16.90
CA LEU A 86 8.96 -0.72 -15.97
C LEU A 86 9.01 -1.25 -14.53
N MET A 87 9.15 -2.56 -14.32
CA MET A 87 9.13 -3.15 -12.98
C MET A 87 10.53 -3.51 -12.48
N THR A 88 10.89 -2.97 -11.31
CA THR A 88 12.18 -3.27 -10.65
C THR A 88 12.01 -4.37 -9.60
N PRO A 89 12.88 -5.40 -9.57
CA PRO A 89 12.86 -6.42 -8.53
C PRO A 89 13.57 -5.98 -7.25
N ALA A 90 13.03 -6.38 -6.10
CA ALA A 90 13.66 -6.30 -4.79
C ALA A 90 13.49 -7.62 -4.04
N VAL A 91 14.51 -8.05 -3.29
CA VAL A 91 14.57 -9.42 -2.74
C VAL A 91 14.87 -9.39 -1.25
N GLY A 92 14.24 -10.30 -0.49
CA GLY A 92 14.50 -10.52 0.93
C GLY A 92 14.24 -9.27 1.77
N GLN A 93 15.26 -8.82 2.50
CA GLN A 93 15.17 -7.68 3.42
C GLN A 93 14.78 -6.38 2.72
N ASP A 94 15.15 -6.19 1.45
CA ASP A 94 14.80 -4.98 0.71
C ASP A 94 13.31 -4.94 0.39
N ALA A 95 12.72 -6.06 -0.01
CA ALA A 95 11.28 -6.20 -0.22
C ALA A 95 10.49 -5.99 1.09
N VAL A 96 10.99 -6.53 2.20
CA VAL A 96 10.38 -6.34 3.54
C VAL A 96 10.44 -4.86 3.95
N ARG A 97 11.61 -4.23 3.85
CA ARG A 97 11.79 -2.82 4.21
C ARG A 97 10.87 -1.92 3.40
N HIS A 98 10.83 -2.12 2.08
CA HIS A 98 9.96 -1.39 1.18
C HIS A 98 8.49 -1.48 1.61
N LEU A 99 7.98 -2.70 1.87
CA LEU A 99 6.61 -2.89 2.32
C LEU A 99 6.30 -2.14 3.63
N PHE A 100 7.23 -2.13 4.58
CA PHE A 100 7.03 -1.44 5.85
C PHE A 100 7.04 0.08 5.68
N GLU A 101 7.91 0.61 4.81
CA GLU A 101 7.96 2.03 4.47
C GLU A 101 6.69 2.48 3.73
N VAL A 102 6.23 1.71 2.74
CA VAL A 102 4.97 1.94 2.03
C VAL A 102 3.79 1.86 2.99
N ALA A 103 3.69 0.80 3.80
CA ALA A 103 2.57 0.64 4.74
C ALA A 103 2.52 1.76 5.78
N SER A 104 3.68 2.33 6.14
CA SER A 104 3.81 3.46 7.08
C SER A 104 3.66 4.84 6.42
N GLY A 105 3.45 4.89 5.09
CA GLY A 105 3.32 6.13 4.33
C GLY A 105 4.60 6.95 4.24
N LEU A 106 5.77 6.33 4.46
CA LEU A 106 7.08 6.99 4.34
C LEU A 106 7.52 7.09 2.88
N ASP A 107 7.09 6.14 2.05
CA ASP A 107 7.23 6.13 0.59
C ASP A 107 5.91 6.55 -0.08
N SER A 108 5.39 7.73 0.28
CA SER A 108 4.18 8.32 -0.31
C SER A 108 4.46 9.75 -0.79
N MET A 109 3.74 10.19 -1.83
CA MET A 109 3.85 11.56 -2.35
C MET A 109 3.60 12.63 -1.27
N VAL A 110 2.68 12.33 -0.34
CA VAL A 110 2.52 13.03 0.94
C VAL A 110 2.87 12.04 2.04
N VAL A 111 3.93 12.35 2.78
CA VAL A 111 4.42 11.51 3.89
C VAL A 111 3.34 11.39 4.97
N GLY A 112 3.08 10.16 5.41
CA GLY A 112 2.09 9.86 6.45
C GLY A 112 0.66 9.67 5.93
N GLU A 113 0.45 9.54 4.62
CA GLU A 113 -0.87 9.29 4.04
C GLU A 113 -1.55 8.06 4.65
N ARG A 114 -2.73 8.24 5.24
CA ARG A 114 -3.45 7.17 5.96
C ARG A 114 -4.09 6.11 5.06
N GLU A 115 -4.25 6.40 3.77
CA GLU A 115 -4.97 5.53 2.86
C GLU A 115 -4.18 4.26 2.49
N ILE A 116 -2.85 4.38 2.37
CA ILE A 116 -1.99 3.29 1.88
C ILE A 116 -2.04 2.06 2.80
N THR A 117 -2.06 2.24 4.12
CA THR A 117 -2.21 1.13 5.08
C THR A 117 -3.55 0.41 4.90
N GLY A 118 -4.60 1.15 4.55
CA GLY A 118 -5.91 0.60 4.22
C GLY A 118 -5.87 -0.21 2.92
N GLN A 119 -5.16 0.29 1.90
CA GLN A 119 -4.95 -0.39 0.62
C GLN A 119 -4.15 -1.69 0.78
N VAL A 120 -3.04 -1.68 1.54
CA VAL A 120 -2.26 -2.88 1.87
C VAL A 120 -3.13 -3.95 2.56
N ARG A 121 -3.97 -3.54 3.52
CA ARG A 121 -4.90 -4.46 4.19
C ARG A 121 -5.93 -5.06 3.24
N ARG A 122 -6.46 -4.27 2.30
CA ARG A 122 -7.42 -4.75 1.30
C ARG A 122 -6.77 -5.71 0.31
N ALA A 123 -5.56 -5.42 -0.13
CA ALA A 123 -4.78 -6.32 -1.00
C ALA A 123 -4.57 -7.69 -0.33
N LEU A 124 -4.16 -7.70 0.95
CA LEU A 124 -4.05 -8.95 1.71
C LEU A 124 -5.39 -9.69 1.84
N ALA A 125 -6.48 -8.96 2.13
CA ALA A 125 -7.79 -9.57 2.29
C ALA A 125 -8.33 -10.18 0.98
N ALA A 126 -8.09 -9.51 -0.16
CA ALA A 126 -8.45 -10.01 -1.48
C ALA A 126 -7.67 -11.28 -1.82
N ALA A 127 -6.34 -11.25 -1.68
CA ALA A 127 -5.49 -12.42 -1.92
C ALA A 127 -5.88 -13.60 -1.02
N ARG A 128 -6.22 -13.35 0.25
CA ARG A 128 -6.68 -14.39 1.18
C ARG A 128 -8.02 -15.00 0.76
N ALA A 129 -8.98 -14.18 0.31
CA ALA A 129 -10.28 -14.66 -0.14
C ALA A 129 -10.16 -15.61 -1.34
N GLU A 130 -9.13 -15.44 -2.16
CA GLU A 130 -8.82 -16.26 -3.33
C GLU A 130 -7.84 -17.41 -3.03
N GLY A 131 -7.38 -17.56 -1.79
CA GLY A 131 -6.44 -18.62 -1.40
C GLY A 131 -5.02 -18.44 -1.96
N LEU A 132 -4.63 -17.22 -2.31
CA LEU A 132 -3.35 -16.89 -2.97
C LEU A 132 -2.22 -16.57 -1.98
N THR A 133 -2.51 -16.54 -0.68
CA THR A 133 -1.55 -16.11 0.35
C THR A 133 -0.76 -17.26 0.94
N SER A 134 0.49 -17.01 1.33
CA SER A 134 1.31 -17.92 2.14
C SER A 134 1.48 -17.42 3.58
N PRO A 135 1.89 -18.28 4.55
CA PRO A 135 2.16 -17.85 5.92
C PRO A 135 3.20 -16.74 6.04
N LEU A 136 4.21 -16.71 5.15
CA LEU A 136 5.22 -15.65 5.11
C LEU A 136 4.61 -14.31 4.70
N LEU A 137 3.82 -14.29 3.61
CA LEU A 137 3.14 -13.08 3.13
C LEU A 137 2.16 -12.55 4.18
N GLU A 138 1.36 -13.45 4.76
CA GLU A 138 0.44 -13.08 5.84
C GLU A 138 1.16 -12.43 7.02
N ALA A 139 2.23 -13.06 7.51
CA ALA A 139 2.99 -12.54 8.64
C ALA A 139 3.61 -11.18 8.32
N THR A 140 4.23 -11.04 7.14
CA THR A 140 4.93 -9.82 6.71
C THR A 140 3.96 -8.65 6.59
N LEU A 141 2.84 -8.81 5.86
CA LEU A 141 1.85 -7.73 5.69
C LEU A 141 1.12 -7.38 7.00
N GLN A 142 0.88 -8.36 7.88
CA GLN A 142 0.29 -8.10 9.21
C GLN A 142 1.26 -7.36 10.14
N HIS A 143 2.56 -7.68 10.12
CA HIS A 143 3.56 -6.91 10.86
C HIS A 143 3.67 -5.49 10.29
N ALA A 144 3.79 -5.32 8.98
CA ALA A 144 3.86 -4.01 8.33
C ALA A 144 2.66 -3.11 8.70
N THR A 145 1.44 -3.65 8.67
CA THR A 145 0.22 -2.89 9.03
C THR A 145 0.12 -2.60 10.53
N ARG A 146 0.68 -3.44 11.42
CA ARG A 146 0.79 -3.14 12.85
C ARG A 146 1.83 -2.05 13.12
N THR A 147 3.00 -2.13 12.47
CA THR A 147 4.05 -1.11 12.58
C THR A 147 3.57 0.25 12.08
N SER A 148 2.83 0.29 10.97
CA SER A 148 2.18 1.51 10.50
C SER A 148 1.27 2.17 11.54
N ARG A 149 0.48 1.37 12.30
CA ARG A 149 -0.33 1.91 13.41
C ARG A 149 0.54 2.44 14.55
N GLN A 150 1.66 1.80 14.85
CA GLN A 150 2.61 2.30 15.85
C GLN A 150 3.22 3.63 15.42
N VAL A 151 3.63 3.75 14.15
CA VAL A 151 4.09 5.02 13.57
C VAL A 151 3.01 6.09 13.70
N ALA A 152 1.76 5.78 13.36
CA ALA A 152 0.65 6.72 13.45
C ALA A 152 0.33 7.19 14.88
N VAL A 153 0.62 6.37 15.91
CA VAL A 153 0.41 6.72 17.32
C VAL A 153 1.62 7.46 17.91
N ALA A 154 2.83 7.08 17.51
CA ALA A 154 4.07 7.57 18.08
C ALA A 154 4.64 8.80 17.37
N THR A 155 4.11 9.16 16.21
CA THR A 155 4.53 10.32 15.40
C THR A 155 3.31 11.14 15.00
N ASP A 156 3.51 12.43 14.78
CA ASP A 156 2.46 13.28 14.24
C ASP A 156 2.33 13.17 12.72
N LEU A 157 3.06 12.25 12.08
CA LEU A 157 2.96 11.98 10.64
C LEU A 157 1.52 11.65 10.22
N ALA A 158 0.78 10.89 11.03
CA ALA A 158 -0.61 10.56 10.70
C ALA A 158 -1.59 11.73 10.94
N ARG A 159 -1.22 12.68 11.80
CA ARG A 159 -1.98 13.92 12.07
C ARG A 159 -1.68 15.00 11.03
N ALA A 160 -0.45 15.02 10.53
CA ALA A 160 0.02 15.84 9.41
C ALA A 160 -0.41 15.25 8.04
N GLY A 161 -0.52 13.93 7.94
CA GLY A 161 -0.73 13.13 6.74
C GLY A 161 -2.14 13.19 6.16
N ARG A 162 -2.38 14.26 5.42
CA ARG A 162 -3.55 14.43 4.56
C ARG A 162 -3.28 13.76 3.21
N SER A 163 -4.30 13.24 2.53
CA SER A 163 -4.09 12.77 1.15
C SER A 163 -3.72 13.93 0.25
N VAL A 164 -2.96 13.67 -0.82
CA VAL A 164 -2.58 14.67 -1.85
C VAL A 164 -3.81 15.45 -2.31
N VAL A 165 -4.89 14.73 -2.58
CA VAL A 165 -6.20 15.27 -2.97
C VAL A 165 -6.73 16.25 -1.93
N ALA A 166 -6.70 15.88 -0.64
CA ALA A 166 -7.22 16.72 0.42
C ALA A 166 -6.39 17.99 0.63
N VAL A 167 -5.07 17.95 0.41
CA VAL A 167 -4.23 19.15 0.45
C VAL A 167 -4.54 20.04 -0.76
N ALA A 168 -4.61 19.46 -1.96
CA ALA A 168 -4.91 20.19 -3.18
C ALA A 168 -6.26 20.91 -3.15
N LEU A 169 -7.30 20.23 -2.66
CA LEU A 169 -8.62 20.84 -2.49
C LEU A 169 -8.62 21.95 -1.44
N ASP A 170 -7.84 21.86 -0.37
CA ASP A 170 -7.76 22.95 0.61
C ASP A 170 -7.04 24.18 0.04
N LEU A 171 -5.96 23.98 -0.72
CA LEU A 171 -5.30 25.06 -1.44
C LEU A 171 -6.26 25.72 -2.44
N ALA A 172 -6.99 24.92 -3.21
CA ALA A 172 -8.02 25.42 -4.12
C ALA A 172 -9.10 26.21 -3.36
N GLY A 173 -9.55 25.71 -2.20
CA GLY A 173 -10.54 26.38 -1.35
C GLY A 173 -10.04 27.70 -0.77
N ALA A 174 -8.77 27.76 -0.37
CA ALA A 174 -8.13 28.98 0.12
C ALA A 174 -7.97 30.01 -0.99
N ARG A 175 -7.56 29.59 -2.20
CA ARG A 175 -7.47 30.46 -3.38
C ARG A 175 -8.83 31.02 -3.77
N LEU A 176 -9.86 30.17 -3.79
CA LEU A 176 -11.24 30.60 -4.02
C LEU A 176 -11.71 31.63 -2.99
N ALA A 177 -11.42 31.40 -1.70
CA ALA A 177 -11.80 32.34 -0.64
C ALA A 177 -11.10 33.69 -0.82
N HIS A 178 -9.84 33.67 -1.25
CA HIS A 178 -9.07 34.89 -1.48
C HIS A 178 -9.71 35.74 -2.59
N LEU A 179 -10.06 35.09 -3.70
CA LEU A 179 -10.74 35.73 -4.83
C LEU A 179 -12.12 36.28 -4.44
N GLU A 180 -12.87 35.57 -3.58
CA GLU A 180 -14.13 36.06 -3.02
C GLU A 180 -13.92 37.31 -2.17
N CYS A 181 -12.89 37.33 -1.31
CA CYS A 181 -12.54 38.51 -0.52
C CYS A 181 -12.17 39.70 -1.41
N GLU A 182 -11.36 39.50 -2.44
CA GLU A 182 -10.99 40.56 -3.39
C GLU A 182 -12.21 41.13 -4.10
N ARG A 183 -13.10 40.27 -4.61
CA ARG A 183 -14.34 40.68 -5.29
C ARG A 183 -15.28 41.44 -4.36
N GLU A 184 -15.41 41.00 -3.12
CA GLU A 184 -16.25 41.63 -2.10
C GLU A 184 -15.57 42.81 -1.40
N GLN A 185 -14.33 43.15 -1.78
CA GLN A 185 -13.50 44.18 -1.16
C GLN A 185 -13.36 43.99 0.37
N ARG A 186 -13.34 42.73 0.79
CA ARG A 186 -13.16 42.33 2.19
C ARG A 186 -11.67 42.11 2.47
N PRO A 187 -11.16 42.57 3.63
CA PRO A 187 -9.76 42.33 3.97
C PRO A 187 -9.52 40.83 4.17
N TRP A 188 -8.46 40.33 3.55
CA TRP A 188 -7.93 39.01 3.86
C TRP A 188 -7.37 39.03 5.29
N PRO A 189 -7.72 38.06 6.16
CA PRO A 189 -7.22 38.04 7.53
C PRO A 189 -5.68 37.92 7.55
N ALA A 190 -5.01 38.92 8.13
CA ALA A 190 -3.56 39.04 8.16
C ALA A 190 -2.88 37.94 9.01
N ASP A 191 -3.61 37.36 9.95
CA ASP A 191 -3.19 36.30 10.87
C ASP A 191 -3.37 34.88 10.30
N ALA A 192 -3.69 34.74 9.01
CA ALA A 192 -3.76 33.44 8.31
C ALA A 192 -2.44 32.64 8.31
N HIS A 193 -1.34 33.22 8.81
CA HIS A 193 -0.07 32.52 9.04
C HIS A 193 -0.04 31.76 10.38
N THR A 194 -0.96 32.05 11.30
CA THR A 194 -1.01 31.48 12.65
C THR A 194 -2.38 30.91 13.03
N GLY A 195 -3.45 31.25 12.28
CA GLY A 195 -4.80 30.70 12.43
C GLY A 195 -5.23 29.82 11.25
N PRO A 196 -6.41 29.19 11.32
CA PRO A 196 -6.95 28.41 10.19
C PRO A 196 -7.19 29.33 8.99
N VAL A 197 -6.56 29.01 7.86
CA VAL A 197 -6.73 29.74 6.59
C VAL A 197 -8.21 29.68 6.18
N PRO A 198 -8.86 30.81 5.84
CA PRO A 198 -10.22 30.80 5.33
C PRO A 198 -10.32 29.92 4.10
N THR A 199 -11.31 29.02 4.08
CA THR A 199 -11.60 28.16 2.92
C THR A 199 -13.01 28.45 2.41
N ALA A 200 -13.16 28.53 1.09
CA ALA A 200 -14.46 28.80 0.51
C ALA A 200 -15.40 27.58 0.60
N SER A 201 -16.71 27.81 0.63
CA SER A 201 -17.72 26.75 0.71
C SER A 201 -17.86 26.01 -0.62
N TRP A 202 -17.77 24.68 -0.64
CA TRP A 202 -17.99 23.91 -1.87
C TRP A 202 -19.46 23.74 -2.24
N SER A 203 -20.37 24.13 -1.36
CA SER A 203 -21.81 24.06 -1.62
C SER A 203 -22.19 25.00 -2.76
N GLY A 204 -22.92 24.47 -3.76
CA GLY A 204 -23.38 25.22 -4.92
C GLY A 204 -22.30 25.51 -5.99
N ARG A 205 -21.04 25.12 -5.77
CA ARG A 205 -20.00 25.21 -6.80
C ARG A 205 -20.11 24.08 -7.80
N ARG A 206 -19.92 24.41 -9.08
CA ARG A 206 -19.93 23.45 -10.18
C ARG A 206 -18.52 22.90 -10.38
N VAL A 207 -18.36 21.60 -10.13
CA VAL A 207 -17.07 20.91 -10.26
C VAL A 207 -17.06 20.08 -11.54
N LEU A 208 -16.03 20.26 -12.36
CA LEU A 208 -15.70 19.38 -13.47
C LEU A 208 -14.56 18.46 -13.07
N LEU A 209 -14.84 17.16 -12.99
CA LEU A 209 -13.86 16.11 -12.73
C LEU A 209 -13.41 15.48 -14.06
N VAL A 210 -12.15 15.66 -14.42
CA VAL A 210 -11.55 15.16 -15.67
C VAL A 210 -10.74 13.92 -15.35
N GLY A 211 -11.31 12.75 -15.64
CA GLY A 211 -10.75 11.45 -15.31
C GLY A 211 -11.76 10.53 -14.61
N THR A 212 -11.52 9.22 -14.71
CA THR A 212 -12.40 8.18 -14.14
C THR A 212 -11.61 7.09 -13.42
N GLY A 213 -10.33 7.33 -13.14
CA GLY A 213 -9.46 6.39 -12.42
C GLY A 213 -9.71 6.38 -10.91
N SER A 214 -8.85 5.68 -10.18
CA SER A 214 -8.89 5.63 -8.71
C SER A 214 -8.76 7.02 -8.06
N TYR A 215 -7.91 7.90 -8.60
CA TYR A 215 -7.83 9.30 -8.14
C TYR A 215 -9.12 10.08 -8.37
N ALA A 216 -9.90 9.78 -9.41
CA ALA A 216 -11.19 10.41 -9.64
C ALA A 216 -12.18 10.04 -8.53
N GLY A 217 -12.20 8.77 -8.13
CA GLY A 217 -12.99 8.29 -6.98
C GLY A 217 -12.59 8.97 -5.67
N ALA A 218 -11.29 9.03 -5.37
CA ALA A 218 -10.77 9.71 -4.17
C ALA A 218 -11.05 11.22 -4.17
N SER A 219 -10.90 11.88 -5.33
CA SER A 219 -11.23 13.29 -5.53
C SER A 219 -12.70 13.57 -5.28
N LEU A 220 -13.58 12.73 -5.83
CA LEU A 220 -15.02 12.85 -5.61
C LEU A 220 -15.41 12.64 -4.14
N ALA A 221 -14.81 11.66 -3.46
CA ALA A 221 -15.05 11.44 -2.03
C ALA A 221 -14.62 12.66 -1.21
N ALA A 222 -13.42 13.19 -1.45
CA ALA A 222 -12.89 14.36 -0.75
C ALA A 222 -13.68 15.65 -1.03
N LEU A 223 -14.23 15.80 -2.24
CA LEU A 223 -15.14 16.89 -2.61
C LEU A 223 -16.47 16.81 -1.84
N ARG A 224 -17.05 15.60 -1.75
CA ARG A 224 -18.31 15.35 -1.02
C ARG A 224 -18.19 15.61 0.47
N GLU A 225 -17.08 15.18 1.08
CA GLU A 225 -16.77 15.46 2.49
C GLU A 225 -16.75 16.97 2.79
N ARG A 226 -16.38 17.78 1.80
CA ARG A 226 -16.36 19.25 1.88
C ARG A 226 -17.67 19.93 1.46
N GLY A 227 -18.70 19.14 1.13
CA GLY A 227 -20.04 19.64 0.79
C GLY A 227 -20.28 19.94 -0.68
N ALA A 228 -19.39 19.53 -1.60
CA ALA A 228 -19.63 19.65 -3.03
C ALA A 228 -20.77 18.70 -3.46
N SER A 229 -21.83 19.26 -4.02
CA SER A 229 -23.00 18.51 -4.50
C SER A 229 -23.13 18.48 -6.01
N ASP A 230 -22.57 19.48 -6.72
CA ASP A 230 -22.72 19.60 -8.17
C ASP A 230 -21.43 19.23 -8.91
N VAL A 231 -21.25 17.92 -9.12
CA VAL A 231 -20.08 17.36 -9.82
C VAL A 231 -20.50 16.76 -11.15
N ALA A 232 -19.77 17.12 -12.21
CA ALA A 232 -19.86 16.49 -13.53
C ALA A 232 -18.52 15.83 -13.88
N VAL A 233 -18.56 14.60 -14.41
CA VAL A 233 -17.35 13.86 -14.80
C VAL A 233 -17.18 13.84 -16.32
N TRP A 234 -15.93 13.99 -16.77
CA TRP A 234 -15.51 13.92 -18.16
C TRP A 234 -14.43 12.85 -18.34
N SER A 235 -14.39 12.21 -19.51
CA SER A 235 -13.39 11.21 -19.85
C SER A 235 -13.15 11.16 -21.35
N ALA A 236 -11.88 11.22 -21.77
CA ALA A 236 -11.46 11.07 -23.16
C ALA A 236 -11.82 9.70 -23.75
N SER A 237 -11.76 8.64 -22.93
CA SER A 237 -12.02 7.26 -23.37
C SER A 237 -13.51 6.86 -23.33
N GLY A 238 -14.43 7.81 -23.12
CA GLY A 238 -15.87 7.52 -23.00
C GLY A 238 -16.32 6.87 -21.68
N ARG A 239 -15.41 6.59 -20.74
CA ARG A 239 -15.70 5.96 -19.43
C ARG A 239 -16.55 6.84 -18.48
N ALA A 240 -16.77 8.11 -18.81
CA ALA A 240 -17.44 9.09 -17.96
C ALA A 240 -18.84 8.64 -17.52
N ARG A 241 -19.62 8.02 -18.41
CA ARG A 241 -20.99 7.59 -18.11
C ARG A 241 -21.05 6.51 -17.04
N ALA A 242 -20.22 5.46 -17.18
CA ALA A 242 -20.17 4.37 -16.21
C ALA A 242 -19.70 4.86 -14.82
N PHE A 243 -18.69 5.74 -14.80
CA PHE A 243 -18.26 6.40 -13.57
C PHE A 243 -19.37 7.25 -12.93
N ALA A 244 -20.08 8.03 -13.75
CA ALA A 244 -21.17 8.89 -13.31
C ALA A 244 -22.31 8.09 -12.67
N GLU A 245 -22.73 7.00 -13.30
CA GLU A 245 -23.79 6.12 -12.81
C GLU A 245 -23.40 5.43 -11.50
N SER A 246 -22.19 4.84 -11.44
CA SER A 246 -21.69 4.16 -10.24
C SER A 246 -21.51 5.07 -9.03
N HIS A 247 -21.22 6.35 -9.26
CA HIS A 247 -20.93 7.30 -8.18
C HIS A 247 -22.07 8.29 -7.91
N GLY A 248 -23.13 8.32 -8.74
CA GLY A 248 -24.25 9.25 -8.60
C GLY A 248 -23.86 10.71 -8.86
N VAL A 249 -23.17 10.97 -9.98
CA VAL A 249 -22.79 12.32 -10.43
C VAL A 249 -23.24 12.54 -11.88
N ARG A 250 -23.13 13.77 -12.41
CA ARG A 250 -23.54 14.07 -13.79
C ARG A 250 -22.45 13.68 -14.78
N THR A 251 -22.83 13.30 -16.00
CA THR A 251 -21.87 13.21 -17.11
C THR A 251 -21.72 14.58 -17.76
N ALA A 252 -20.49 15.04 -17.94
CA ALA A 252 -20.18 16.29 -18.63
C ALA A 252 -20.36 16.18 -20.16
N PRO A 253 -20.58 17.29 -20.88
CA PRO A 253 -20.52 17.30 -22.35
C PRO A 253 -19.19 16.75 -22.87
N GLN A 254 -19.21 16.02 -23.99
CA GLN A 254 -17.98 15.49 -24.58
C GLN A 254 -17.04 16.60 -25.08
N ASP A 255 -17.58 17.72 -25.56
CA ASP A 255 -16.81 18.93 -25.79
C ASP A 255 -16.30 19.49 -24.47
N LEU A 256 -14.99 19.40 -24.27
CA LEU A 256 -14.33 19.82 -23.04
C LEU A 256 -14.41 21.34 -22.82
N ALA A 257 -14.38 22.15 -23.89
CA ALA A 257 -14.55 23.60 -23.76
C ALA A 257 -15.96 23.95 -23.28
N ALA A 258 -16.98 23.25 -23.79
CA ALA A 258 -18.36 23.41 -23.31
C ALA A 258 -18.51 22.92 -21.85
N ALA A 259 -17.83 21.85 -21.46
CA ALA A 259 -17.81 21.37 -20.08
C ALA A 259 -17.16 22.40 -19.13
N LEU A 260 -16.04 23.01 -19.55
CA LEU A 260 -15.34 24.06 -18.80
C LEU A 260 -16.19 25.31 -18.58
N ALA A 261 -17.02 25.67 -19.56
CA ALA A 261 -17.84 26.89 -19.51
C ALA A 261 -18.75 26.95 -18.26
N ALA A 262 -19.17 25.80 -17.74
CA ALA A 262 -20.01 25.68 -16.57
C ALA A 262 -19.24 25.41 -15.26
N ALA A 263 -17.92 25.26 -15.29
CA ALA A 263 -17.14 24.82 -14.14
C ALA A 263 -16.55 26.01 -13.36
N ASP A 264 -16.65 25.97 -12.04
CA ASP A 264 -15.98 26.91 -11.14
C ASP A 264 -14.69 26.29 -10.56
N LEU A 265 -14.66 24.95 -10.48
CA LEU A 265 -13.49 24.13 -10.16
C LEU A 265 -13.33 23.05 -11.23
N VAL A 266 -12.11 22.85 -11.70
CA VAL A 266 -11.72 21.74 -12.58
C VAL A 266 -10.71 20.90 -11.83
N VAL A 267 -10.98 19.60 -11.65
CA VAL A 267 -10.03 18.65 -11.04
C VAL A 267 -9.61 17.65 -12.10
N THR A 268 -8.31 17.57 -12.40
CA THR A 268 -7.77 16.65 -13.41
C THR A 268 -6.95 15.56 -12.76
N CYS A 269 -7.14 14.32 -13.21
CA CYS A 269 -6.48 13.15 -12.63
C CYS A 269 -6.41 11.94 -13.60
N ARG A 270 -6.24 12.19 -14.90
CA ARG A 270 -6.05 11.14 -15.91
C ARG A 270 -4.60 10.65 -15.94
N GLY A 271 -3.63 11.57 -15.99
CA GLY A 271 -2.21 11.22 -15.99
C GLY A 271 -1.71 10.50 -17.25
N THR A 272 -2.33 10.71 -18.41
CA THR A 272 -2.01 9.99 -19.67
C THR A 272 -0.78 10.54 -20.42
N GLY A 273 0.00 11.45 -19.83
CA GLY A 273 1.23 11.97 -20.44
C GLY A 273 1.05 13.09 -21.47
N THR A 274 -0.18 13.42 -21.84
CA THR A 274 -0.51 14.51 -22.76
C THR A 274 -1.59 15.43 -22.16
N PRO A 275 -1.34 16.75 -22.08
CA PRO A 275 -2.34 17.68 -21.58
C PRO A 275 -3.62 17.62 -22.43
N VAL A 276 -4.76 17.41 -21.77
CA VAL A 276 -6.08 17.49 -22.43
C VAL A 276 -6.66 18.88 -22.34
N LEU A 277 -6.22 19.67 -21.36
CA LEU A 277 -6.54 21.07 -21.20
C LEU A 277 -5.36 21.89 -21.69
N ASP A 278 -5.24 21.96 -23.01
CA ASP A 278 -4.29 22.85 -23.68
C ASP A 278 -4.77 24.31 -23.69
N LEU A 279 -3.88 25.21 -24.08
CA LEU A 279 -4.16 26.65 -24.08
C LEU A 279 -5.36 27.02 -24.96
N ALA A 280 -5.57 26.31 -26.07
CA ALA A 280 -6.66 26.56 -27.00
C ALA A 280 -8.02 26.17 -26.40
N THR A 281 -8.09 24.97 -25.82
CA THR A 281 -9.29 24.42 -25.17
C THR A 281 -9.69 25.26 -23.96
N VAL A 282 -8.73 25.66 -23.12
CA VAL A 282 -9.00 26.49 -21.95
C VAL A 282 -9.47 27.89 -22.38
N ARG A 283 -8.83 28.51 -23.38
CA ARG A 283 -9.29 29.82 -23.91
C ARG A 283 -10.71 29.75 -24.47
N ALA A 284 -11.04 28.70 -25.21
CA ALA A 284 -12.39 28.49 -25.72
C ALA A 284 -13.41 28.32 -24.59
N GLY A 285 -13.09 27.52 -23.56
CA GLY A 285 -13.93 27.34 -22.39
C GLY A 285 -14.15 28.64 -21.59
N LEU A 286 -13.09 29.43 -21.37
CA LEU A 286 -13.18 30.73 -20.71
C LEU A 286 -14.00 31.74 -21.53
N ALA A 287 -13.85 31.75 -22.86
CA ALA A 287 -14.66 32.61 -23.73
C ALA A 287 -16.15 32.24 -23.65
N ALA A 288 -16.47 30.95 -23.68
CA ALA A 288 -17.84 30.46 -23.51
C ALA A 288 -18.40 30.79 -22.11
N ARG A 289 -17.57 30.68 -21.06
CA ARG A 289 -17.91 31.07 -19.68
C ARG A 289 -18.28 32.55 -19.59
N ARG A 290 -17.46 33.44 -20.18
CA ARG A 290 -17.74 34.89 -20.23
C ARG A 290 -19.01 35.20 -21.02
N ALA A 291 -19.22 34.52 -22.16
CA ALA A 291 -20.44 34.68 -22.96
C ALA A 291 -21.71 34.23 -22.22
N ALA A 292 -21.60 33.26 -21.30
CA ALA A 292 -22.69 32.83 -20.43
C ALA A 292 -22.89 33.74 -19.20
N GLY A 293 -22.13 34.83 -19.07
CA GLY A 293 -22.25 35.81 -17.98
C GLY A 293 -21.64 35.36 -16.65
N ALA A 294 -20.79 34.33 -16.65
CA ALA A 294 -20.11 33.90 -15.44
C ALA A 294 -18.87 34.77 -15.17
N GLU A 295 -18.74 35.22 -13.93
CA GLU A 295 -17.66 36.09 -13.46
C GLU A 295 -16.63 35.32 -12.62
N GLY A 296 -15.41 35.88 -12.56
CA GLY A 296 -14.30 35.37 -11.75
C GLY A 296 -13.51 34.22 -12.40
N PRO A 297 -12.31 33.95 -11.89
CA PRO A 297 -11.42 32.95 -12.45
C PRO A 297 -11.91 31.53 -12.18
N VAL A 298 -11.43 30.59 -12.98
CA VAL A 298 -11.63 29.16 -12.78
C VAL A 298 -10.42 28.58 -12.06
N VAL A 299 -10.67 27.78 -11.02
CA VAL A 299 -9.58 27.08 -10.31
C VAL A 299 -9.39 25.70 -10.92
N PHE A 300 -8.16 25.39 -11.29
CA PHE A 300 -7.73 24.09 -11.79
C PHE A 300 -6.88 23.41 -10.72
N VAL A 301 -7.20 22.16 -10.44
CA VAL A 301 -6.43 21.28 -9.56
C VAL A 301 -5.91 20.15 -10.43
N ASP A 302 -4.61 20.19 -10.72
CA ASP A 302 -3.94 19.18 -11.53
C ASP A 302 -3.23 18.15 -10.65
N LEU A 303 -3.86 16.98 -10.53
CA LEU A 303 -3.37 15.84 -9.75
C LEU A 303 -2.62 14.83 -10.62
N ALA A 304 -2.39 15.13 -11.90
CA ALA A 304 -1.62 14.27 -12.78
C ALA A 304 -0.10 14.48 -12.59
N LEU A 305 0.67 13.40 -12.56
CA LEU A 305 2.15 13.49 -12.54
C LEU A 305 2.70 14.10 -13.83
N ARG A 306 2.22 13.63 -14.98
CA ARG A 306 2.44 14.27 -16.28
C ARG A 306 1.20 15.10 -16.58
N HIS A 307 1.33 16.41 -16.33
CA HIS A 307 0.27 17.40 -16.32
C HIS A 307 -0.87 17.13 -17.31
N ASP A 308 -2.10 17.07 -16.81
CA ASP A 308 -3.30 17.05 -17.66
C ASP A 308 -3.65 18.46 -18.16
N VAL A 309 -3.12 19.49 -17.49
CA VAL A 309 -3.25 20.90 -17.85
C VAL A 309 -1.93 21.39 -18.41
N ASP A 310 -1.93 22.02 -19.58
CA ASP A 310 -0.72 22.63 -20.13
C ASP A 310 -0.21 23.71 -19.16
N PRO A 311 1.05 23.68 -18.70
CA PRO A 311 1.60 24.68 -17.78
C PRO A 311 1.43 26.14 -18.25
N ALA A 312 1.37 26.37 -19.58
CA ALA A 312 1.11 27.70 -20.14
C ALA A 312 -0.27 28.28 -19.76
N VAL A 313 -1.21 27.43 -19.36
CA VAL A 313 -2.55 27.83 -18.87
C VAL A 313 -2.47 28.64 -17.58
N ALA A 314 -1.45 28.44 -16.75
CA ALA A 314 -1.25 29.23 -15.53
C ALA A 314 -0.98 30.71 -15.80
N GLY A 315 -0.60 31.08 -17.02
CA GLY A 315 -0.39 32.48 -17.42
C GLY A 315 -1.66 33.21 -17.89
N LEU A 316 -2.84 32.58 -17.81
CA LEU A 316 -4.11 33.23 -18.16
C LEU A 316 -4.70 33.96 -16.94
N ASP A 317 -5.14 35.20 -17.12
CA ASP A 317 -5.66 36.06 -16.03
C ASP A 317 -6.85 35.46 -15.26
N ASP A 318 -7.71 34.71 -15.96
CA ASP A 318 -8.92 34.09 -15.37
C ASP A 318 -8.69 32.64 -14.92
N VAL A 319 -7.45 32.26 -14.61
CA VAL A 319 -7.08 30.90 -14.20
C VAL A 319 -6.23 30.90 -12.94
N VAL A 320 -6.57 30.02 -12.00
CA VAL A 320 -5.69 29.65 -10.89
C VAL A 320 -5.35 28.17 -11.02
N LEU A 321 -4.08 27.83 -11.17
CA LEU A 321 -3.62 26.45 -11.24
C LEU A 321 -3.00 26.01 -9.90
N VAL A 322 -3.48 24.90 -9.37
CA VAL A 322 -2.90 24.17 -8.23
C VAL A 322 -2.42 22.83 -8.76
N ASP A 323 -1.13 22.70 -9.01
CA ASP A 323 -0.50 21.48 -9.49
C ASP A 323 0.17 20.68 -8.36
N LEU A 324 0.62 19.46 -8.66
CA LEU A 324 1.32 18.62 -7.67
C LEU A 324 2.56 19.29 -7.04
N PRO A 325 3.44 19.98 -7.79
CA PRO A 325 4.51 20.79 -7.18
C PRO A 325 4.01 21.76 -6.12
N THR A 326 2.97 22.54 -6.42
CA THR A 326 2.34 23.47 -5.47
C THR A 326 1.80 22.74 -4.25
N VAL A 327 1.14 21.60 -4.45
CA VAL A 327 0.59 20.75 -3.37
C VAL A 327 1.71 20.26 -2.45
N ARG A 328 2.85 19.84 -3.00
CA ARG A 328 4.00 19.34 -2.21
C ARG A 328 4.66 20.44 -1.40
N GLU A 329 4.78 21.65 -1.96
CA GLU A 329 5.34 22.80 -1.24
C GLU A 329 4.49 23.21 -0.04
N HIS A 330 3.16 23.05 -0.13
CA HIS A 330 2.22 23.47 0.90
C HIS A 330 1.67 22.32 1.75
N ALA A 331 2.05 21.07 1.46
CA ALA A 331 1.73 19.95 2.32
C ALA A 331 2.45 20.14 3.66
N PRO A 332 1.83 19.77 4.81
CA PRO A 332 2.51 19.84 6.10
C PRO A 332 3.84 19.09 6.02
N ALA A 333 4.94 19.81 6.17
CA ALA A 333 6.26 19.21 6.13
C ALA A 333 6.40 18.28 7.34
N ALA A 334 6.55 16.99 7.09
CA ALA A 334 7.04 16.08 8.11
C ALA A 334 8.41 16.58 8.56
N THR A 335 8.57 16.86 9.86
CA THR A 335 9.86 17.28 10.37
C THR A 335 10.87 16.14 10.17
N ALA A 336 12.13 16.46 9.91
CA ALA A 336 13.17 15.44 9.74
C ALA A 336 13.25 14.49 10.96
N GLY A 337 12.95 15.00 12.16
CA GLY A 337 12.86 14.21 13.39
C GLY A 337 11.68 13.22 13.42
N GLU A 338 10.52 13.58 12.90
CA GLU A 338 9.36 12.66 12.80
C GLU A 338 9.61 11.54 11.79
N VAL A 339 10.21 11.87 10.64
CA VAL A 339 10.58 10.87 9.64
C VAL A 339 11.64 9.92 10.20
N ALA A 340 12.65 10.45 10.89
CA ALA A 340 13.67 9.63 11.55
C ALA A 340 13.05 8.69 12.59
N ARG A 341 12.19 9.22 13.48
CA ARG A 341 11.48 8.40 14.48
C ARG A 341 10.59 7.33 13.85
N ALA A 342 9.91 7.63 12.74
CA ALA A 342 9.12 6.65 12.03
C ALA A 342 9.99 5.54 11.41
N ARG A 343 11.16 5.89 10.85
CA ARG A 343 12.13 4.91 10.36
C ARG A 343 12.68 4.02 11.48
N ASP A 344 12.90 4.57 12.67
CA ASP A 344 13.33 3.77 13.84
C ASP A 344 12.26 2.72 14.20
N ILE A 345 10.98 3.13 14.26
CA ILE A 345 9.84 2.23 14.51
C ILE A 345 9.71 1.18 13.41
N VAL A 346 9.90 1.57 12.14
CA VAL A 346 9.94 0.64 11.01
C VAL A 346 11.06 -0.39 11.19
N GLY A 347 12.27 0.05 11.54
CA GLY A 347 13.39 -0.84 11.81
C GLY A 347 13.15 -1.79 12.98
N GLU A 348 12.44 -1.37 14.01
CA GLU A 348 11.98 -2.24 15.12
C GLU A 348 10.95 -3.26 14.64
N GLY A 349 9.99 -2.85 13.82
CA GLY A 349 8.99 -3.73 13.23
C GLY A 349 9.58 -4.83 12.34
N ILE A 350 10.57 -4.49 11.52
CA ILE A 350 11.29 -5.44 10.67
C ILE A 350 12.05 -6.47 11.53
N ARG A 351 12.72 -6.01 12.60
CA ARG A 351 13.38 -6.90 13.57
C ARG A 351 12.38 -7.83 14.26
N ALA A 352 11.24 -7.31 14.69
CA ALA A 352 10.18 -8.12 15.31
C ALA A 352 9.61 -9.18 14.35
N LEU A 353 9.47 -8.87 13.05
CA LEU A 353 9.09 -9.87 12.04
C LEU A 353 10.17 -10.96 11.91
N ALA A 354 11.44 -10.57 11.84
CA ALA A 354 12.55 -11.52 11.72
C ALA A 354 12.60 -12.48 12.93
N ASP A 355 12.43 -11.94 14.14
CA ASP A 355 12.38 -12.73 15.39
C ASP A 355 11.19 -13.70 15.38
N ASP A 356 9.99 -13.23 15.02
CA ASP A 356 8.79 -14.07 14.90
C ASP A 356 8.95 -15.20 13.87
N THR A 357 9.54 -14.88 12.71
CA THR A 357 9.78 -15.86 11.65
C THR A 357 10.81 -16.90 12.10
N ALA A 358 11.89 -16.48 12.74
CA ALA A 358 12.92 -17.38 13.25
C ALA A 358 12.41 -18.28 14.38
N GLU A 359 11.50 -17.77 15.23
CA GLU A 359 10.80 -18.60 16.23
C GLU A 359 9.92 -19.66 15.57
N ARG A 360 9.13 -19.29 14.56
CA ARG A 360 8.23 -20.22 13.84
C ARG A 360 8.97 -21.29 13.07
N GLN A 361 10.16 -21.00 12.53
CA GLN A 361 11.01 -22.03 11.91
C GLN A 361 11.36 -23.18 12.87
N MET A 362 11.28 -22.94 14.18
CA MET A 362 11.50 -23.96 15.20
C MET A 362 10.23 -24.71 15.61
N ASP A 363 9.04 -24.28 15.18
CA ASP A 363 7.78 -24.91 15.60
C ASP A 363 7.67 -26.36 15.09
N ASP A 364 8.08 -26.65 13.85
CA ASP A 364 8.10 -28.03 13.32
C ASP A 364 9.02 -28.95 14.14
N ALA A 365 10.15 -28.41 14.59
CA ALA A 365 11.08 -29.11 15.46
C ALA A 365 10.49 -29.38 16.84
N VAL A 366 9.76 -28.40 17.39
CA VAL A 366 9.03 -28.53 18.66
C VAL A 366 7.91 -29.58 18.53
N VAL A 367 7.19 -29.60 17.42
CA VAL A 367 6.17 -30.62 17.15
C VAL A 367 6.82 -32.01 17.06
N ALA A 368 7.88 -32.17 16.26
CA ALA A 368 8.60 -33.44 16.14
C ALA A 368 9.14 -33.94 17.50
N LEU A 369 9.70 -33.04 18.31
CA LEU A 369 10.14 -33.34 19.67
C LEU A 369 8.98 -33.85 20.54
N ARG A 370 7.86 -33.13 20.56
CA ARG A 370 6.69 -33.49 21.38
C ARG A 370 6.08 -34.82 20.96
N THR A 371 5.97 -35.06 19.65
CA THR A 371 5.46 -36.32 19.10
C THR A 371 6.34 -37.50 19.54
N ARG A 372 7.67 -37.39 19.36
CA ARG A 372 8.60 -38.46 19.76
C ARG A 372 8.52 -38.80 21.25
N VAL A 373 8.39 -37.78 22.11
CA VAL A 373 8.24 -37.99 23.55
C VAL A 373 6.88 -38.61 23.89
N ALA A 374 5.81 -38.19 23.20
CA ALA A 374 4.49 -38.79 23.37
C ALA A 374 4.48 -40.27 22.95
N ASP A 375 5.13 -40.61 21.84
CA ASP A 375 5.26 -41.99 21.35
C ASP A 375 6.04 -42.86 22.33
N ALA A 376 7.15 -42.33 22.89
CA ALA A 376 7.91 -43.02 23.92
C ALA A 376 7.07 -43.27 25.18
N VAL A 377 6.27 -42.29 25.61
CA VAL A 377 5.34 -42.48 26.74
C VAL A 377 4.30 -43.53 26.40
N ALA A 378 3.66 -43.47 25.22
CA ALA A 378 2.64 -44.44 24.80
C ALA A 378 3.20 -45.87 24.81
N ALA A 379 4.40 -46.07 24.26
CA ALA A 379 5.08 -47.36 24.26
C ALA A 379 5.35 -47.91 25.67
N GLU A 380 5.64 -47.05 26.66
CA GLU A 380 5.78 -47.49 28.05
C GLU A 380 4.43 -47.76 28.73
N LEU A 381 3.37 -47.02 28.38
CA LEU A 381 2.03 -47.30 28.88
C LEU A 381 1.50 -48.66 28.42
N ASP A 382 1.79 -49.03 27.17
CA ASP A 382 1.39 -50.33 26.62
C ASP A 382 2.10 -51.52 27.30
N ARG A 383 3.24 -51.29 27.95
CA ARG A 383 4.00 -52.30 28.70
C ARG A 383 3.59 -52.41 30.18
N LEU A 384 2.71 -51.54 30.66
CA LEU A 384 2.29 -51.58 32.06
C LEU A 384 1.52 -52.89 32.35
N PRO A 385 1.89 -53.63 33.40
CA PRO A 385 1.15 -54.83 33.78
C PRO A 385 -0.27 -54.47 34.24
N ALA A 386 -1.23 -55.36 33.96
CA ALA A 386 -2.63 -55.17 34.38
C ALA A 386 -2.79 -55.20 35.92
N GLU A 387 -1.88 -55.87 36.62
CA GLU A 387 -1.87 -55.99 38.07
C GLU A 387 -0.61 -55.32 38.66
N GLY A 388 -0.81 -54.44 39.63
CA GLY A 388 0.27 -53.69 40.28
C GLY A 388 -0.22 -52.82 41.44
N SER A 389 0.71 -52.34 42.26
CA SER A 389 0.43 -51.48 43.43
C SER A 389 -0.06 -50.07 43.05
N VAL A 390 0.13 -49.66 41.80
CA VAL A 390 -0.34 -48.39 41.23
C VAL A 390 -1.24 -48.69 40.04
N SER A 391 -2.41 -48.06 39.97
CA SER A 391 -3.31 -48.23 38.83
C SER A 391 -2.68 -47.69 37.54
N ALA A 392 -2.94 -48.36 36.41
CA ALA A 392 -2.45 -47.95 35.09
C ALA A 392 -2.82 -46.48 34.77
N GLU A 393 -3.99 -46.03 35.20
CA GLU A 393 -4.44 -44.64 35.02
C GLU A 393 -3.58 -43.62 35.79
N LYS A 394 -3.20 -43.92 37.05
CA LYS A 394 -2.33 -43.05 37.86
C LYS A 394 -0.90 -43.04 37.30
N ALA A 395 -0.40 -44.19 36.86
CA ALA A 395 0.90 -44.29 36.19
C ALA A 395 0.91 -43.49 34.88
N ALA A 396 -0.14 -43.60 34.06
CA ALA A 396 -0.30 -42.83 32.83
C ALA A 396 -0.32 -41.32 33.08
N GLN A 397 -1.05 -40.88 34.11
CA GLN A 397 -1.10 -39.47 34.47
C GLN A 397 0.28 -38.95 34.94
N ALA A 398 1.00 -39.74 35.75
CA ALA A 398 2.34 -39.37 36.22
C ALA A 398 3.36 -39.29 35.07
N LEU A 399 3.36 -40.26 34.15
CA LEU A 399 4.24 -40.29 32.98
C LEU A 399 3.97 -39.12 32.03
N ARG A 400 2.69 -38.81 31.74
CA ARG A 400 2.33 -37.63 30.93
C ARG A 400 2.77 -36.33 31.59
N ARG A 401 2.60 -36.18 32.92
CA ARG A 401 3.08 -35.00 33.66
C ARG A 401 4.61 -34.88 33.68
N LEU A 402 5.33 -36.00 33.74
CA LEU A 402 6.79 -36.00 33.65
C LEU A 402 7.24 -35.59 32.25
N ALA A 403 6.67 -36.20 31.20
CA ALA A 403 6.94 -35.86 29.81
C ALA A 403 6.69 -34.38 29.53
N ALA A 404 5.56 -33.82 29.97
CA ALA A 404 5.26 -32.40 29.82
C ALA A 404 6.33 -31.48 30.45
N ARG A 405 6.88 -31.86 31.62
CA ARG A 405 7.97 -31.12 32.27
C ARG A 405 9.30 -31.26 31.53
N LEU A 406 9.60 -32.46 31.01
CA LEU A 406 10.83 -32.73 30.26
C LEU A 406 10.89 -31.99 28.92
N VAL A 407 9.76 -31.82 28.23
CA VAL A 407 9.72 -31.12 26.93
C VAL A 407 9.62 -29.60 27.04
N HIS A 408 9.27 -29.06 28.21
CA HIS A 408 9.09 -27.62 28.39
C HIS A 408 10.37 -26.83 28.12
N GLU A 409 11.45 -27.13 28.83
CA GLU A 409 12.72 -26.41 28.71
C GLU A 409 13.34 -26.53 27.29
N PRO A 410 13.41 -27.73 26.65
CA PRO A 410 13.85 -27.83 25.27
C PRO A 410 12.98 -27.06 24.28
N THR A 411 11.65 -27.02 24.48
CA THR A 411 10.75 -26.20 23.63
C THR A 411 11.08 -24.72 23.74
N VAL A 412 11.25 -24.22 24.97
CA VAL A 412 11.60 -22.81 25.22
C VAL A 412 12.97 -22.48 24.61
N ARG A 413 13.96 -23.35 24.80
CA ARG A 413 15.30 -23.17 24.22
C ARG A 413 15.33 -23.25 22.71
N ALA A 414 14.52 -24.11 22.09
CA ALA A 414 14.41 -24.19 20.64
C ALA A 414 13.93 -22.85 20.06
N ARG A 415 12.85 -22.29 20.63
CA ARG A 415 12.31 -20.98 20.22
C ARG A 415 13.28 -19.83 20.46
N ALA A 416 13.97 -19.82 21.62
CA ALA A 416 15.01 -18.83 21.91
C ALA A 416 16.18 -18.93 20.92
N ALA A 417 16.65 -20.15 20.62
CA ALA A 417 17.71 -20.36 19.63
C ALA A 417 17.30 -19.90 18.23
N GLY A 418 16.02 -20.06 17.85
CA GLY A 418 15.48 -19.46 16.64
C GLY A 418 15.72 -17.94 16.60
N ARG A 419 15.22 -17.21 17.60
CA ARG A 419 15.39 -15.74 17.71
C ARG A 419 16.84 -15.29 17.74
N GLU A 420 17.74 -16.07 18.33
CA GLU A 420 19.17 -15.76 18.39
C GLU A 420 19.93 -16.09 17.09
N GLY A 421 19.25 -16.57 16.04
CA GLY A 421 19.88 -17.01 14.79
C GLY A 421 20.66 -18.32 14.92
N ARG A 422 20.51 -19.03 16.05
CA ARG A 422 21.16 -20.31 16.37
C ARG A 422 20.25 -21.52 16.18
N GLY A 423 19.15 -21.36 15.44
CA GLY A 423 18.17 -22.41 15.19
C GLY A 423 18.80 -23.67 14.57
N ALA A 424 19.63 -23.50 13.52
CA ALA A 424 20.33 -24.61 12.87
C ALA A 424 21.30 -25.36 13.81
N GLU A 425 22.02 -24.64 14.67
CA GLU A 425 22.87 -25.25 15.69
C GLU A 425 22.03 -26.06 16.70
N HIS A 426 20.93 -25.48 17.17
CA HIS A 426 20.04 -26.12 18.13
C HIS A 426 19.34 -27.37 17.55
N LEU A 427 18.93 -27.31 16.28
CA LEU A 427 18.37 -28.46 15.56
C LEU A 427 19.36 -29.61 15.48
N ARG A 428 20.62 -29.34 15.11
CA ARG A 428 21.68 -30.35 15.11
C ARG A 428 21.91 -30.94 16.50
N ALA A 429 21.88 -30.12 17.54
CA ALA A 429 22.01 -30.59 18.91
C ALA A 429 20.83 -31.49 19.34
N LEU A 430 19.59 -31.12 18.97
CA LEU A 430 18.40 -31.93 19.23
C LEU A 430 18.44 -33.26 18.50
N GLU A 431 18.89 -33.27 17.24
CA GLU A 431 19.06 -34.50 16.46
C GLU A 431 20.10 -35.42 17.12
N GLN A 432 21.24 -34.88 17.55
CA GLN A 432 22.30 -35.65 18.21
C GLN A 432 21.88 -36.22 19.57
N VAL A 433 21.16 -35.45 20.39
CA VAL A 433 20.81 -35.84 21.77
C VAL A 433 19.57 -36.74 21.80
N LEU A 434 18.59 -36.47 20.94
CA LEU A 434 17.27 -37.11 21.02
C LEU A 434 16.94 -37.98 19.79
N GLY A 435 17.74 -37.92 18.72
CA GLY A 435 17.46 -38.63 17.46
C GLY A 435 16.23 -38.08 16.74
N VAL A 436 15.92 -36.79 16.92
CA VAL A 436 14.82 -36.13 16.22
C VAL A 436 15.35 -35.65 14.86
N ALA A 437 15.10 -36.42 13.81
CA ALA A 437 15.29 -35.96 12.43
C ALA A 437 14.14 -35.00 12.11
N VAL A 438 14.38 -33.70 12.27
CA VAL A 438 13.49 -32.66 11.73
C VAL A 438 13.94 -32.45 10.28
N PRO A 439 13.04 -32.48 9.28
CA PRO A 439 13.41 -32.01 7.95
C PRO A 439 14.03 -30.62 8.09
N ALA A 440 15.20 -30.40 7.49
CA ALA A 440 15.93 -29.14 7.64
C ALA A 440 14.99 -27.96 7.33
N PRO A 441 14.99 -26.89 8.14
CA PRO A 441 14.25 -25.69 7.78
C PRO A 441 14.73 -25.25 6.40
N GLN A 442 13.80 -25.06 5.47
CA GLN A 442 14.15 -24.53 4.15
C GLN A 442 14.84 -23.18 4.38
N ASP A 443 16.09 -23.07 3.93
CA ASP A 443 17.05 -22.04 4.33
C ASP A 443 16.41 -20.64 4.50
N GLY A 444 16.56 -20.11 5.71
CA GLY A 444 16.26 -18.72 6.05
C GLY A 444 17.32 -17.75 5.51
N PRO A 445 17.04 -16.44 5.52
CA PRO A 445 17.99 -15.45 5.02
C PRO A 445 19.31 -15.48 5.81
N PRO A 446 20.45 -15.09 5.19
CA PRO A 446 21.76 -15.16 5.83
C PRO A 446 21.82 -14.28 7.10
N PRO A 447 22.68 -14.64 8.08
CA PRO A 447 22.83 -13.88 9.31
C PRO A 447 23.25 -12.44 9.04
N VAL A 448 22.75 -11.53 9.87
CA VAL A 448 23.06 -10.09 9.86
C VAL A 448 24.56 -9.91 10.02
N ALA A 449 25.22 -9.37 9.00
CA ALA A 449 26.57 -8.85 9.15
C ALA A 449 26.50 -7.63 10.10
N THR A 450 27.15 -7.75 11.25
CA THR A 450 27.33 -6.64 12.18
C THR A 450 28.18 -5.57 11.48
N PRO A 451 27.78 -4.29 11.47
CA PRO A 451 28.63 -3.25 10.89
C PRO A 451 29.91 -3.11 11.73
N ALA A 452 31.05 -3.01 11.03
CA ALA A 452 32.35 -2.67 11.61
C ALA A 452 32.47 -1.17 11.91
#